data_AF-A0A1H9R4F4-F1
#
_entry.id   AF-A0A1H9R4F4-F1
#
_cell.length_a   1.000
_cell.length_b   1.000
_cell.length_c   1.000
_cell.angle_alpha   90.00
_cell.angle_beta   90.00
_cell.angle_gamma   90.00
#
_symmetry.space_group_name_H-M   'P 1'
#
loop_
_entity.id
_entity.type
_entity.pdbx_description
1 polymer ?
#
loop_
_entity_poly.entity_id
_entity_poly.type
_entity_poly.pdbx_seq_one_letter_code
_entity_poly.pdbx_strand_id
1 'polypeptide(L)'
;MKKFVLYGLLVVFIPVLIVSVIHYQDATKYPAVRTAISRNEATTLQDDETYFIVTPTSKWTTATGWMLKYQNDTGEEIYIKGKAPQNELSDVLYDSSNEFLVKGELISGVSEKNGVAFIQAESWEIIYPVRRNYDLPNAPAKTRFFYPKGYIDEFDVENQDYGIRKAR
;
A
#
# COMPACT_ATOMS: atom_id res chain seq x y z
N MET A 1 -11.35 -49.38 3.55
CA MET A 1 -10.48 -48.41 2.83
C MET A 1 -10.96 -46.96 2.92
N LYS A 2 -12.18 -46.59 2.51
CA LYS A 2 -12.66 -45.18 2.50
C LYS A 2 -12.54 -44.45 3.85
N LYS A 3 -12.84 -45.14 4.96
CA LYS A 3 -12.72 -44.57 6.32
C LYS A 3 -11.26 -44.27 6.70
N PHE A 4 -10.31 -45.15 6.38
CA PHE A 4 -8.89 -44.95 6.68
C PHE A 4 -8.27 -43.80 5.87
N VAL A 5 -8.69 -43.63 4.61
CA VAL A 5 -8.28 -42.48 3.79
C VAL A 5 -8.86 -41.18 4.36
N LEU A 6 -10.12 -41.18 4.79
CA LEU A 6 -10.75 -40.02 5.43
C LEU A 6 -10.08 -39.66 6.76
N TYR A 7 -9.78 -40.65 7.62
CA TYR A 7 -9.05 -40.42 8.87
C TYR A 7 -7.64 -39.89 8.60
N GLY A 8 -6.92 -40.44 7.63
CA GLY A 8 -5.61 -39.94 7.22
C GLY A 8 -5.64 -38.49 6.75
N LEU A 9 -6.66 -38.11 5.96
CA LEU A 9 -6.86 -36.73 5.53
C LEU A 9 -7.16 -35.81 6.72
N LEU A 10 -8.05 -36.20 7.63
CA LEU A 10 -8.39 -35.40 8.81
C LEU A 10 -7.18 -35.17 9.73
N VAL A 11 -6.33 -36.18 9.93
CA VAL A 11 -5.13 -36.09 10.77
C VAL A 11 -4.10 -35.10 10.20
N VAL A 12 -4.07 -34.88 8.88
CA VAL A 12 -3.18 -33.90 8.25
C VAL A 12 -3.85 -32.52 8.12
N PHE A 13 -5.13 -32.49 7.76
CA PHE A 13 -5.83 -31.24 7.48
C PHE A 13 -6.11 -30.42 8.74
N ILE A 14 -6.41 -31.09 9.87
CA ILE A 14 -6.71 -30.42 11.13
C ILE A 14 -5.49 -29.65 11.66
N PRO A 15 -4.27 -30.23 11.77
CA PRO A 15 -3.08 -29.49 12.18
C PRO A 15 -2.76 -28.30 11.26
N VAL A 16 -2.88 -28.48 9.94
CA VAL A 16 -2.65 -27.39 8.97
C VAL A 16 -3.63 -26.25 9.20
N LEU A 17 -4.91 -26.56 9.43
CA LEU A 17 -5.93 -25.56 9.69
C LEU A 17 -5.69 -24.84 11.02
N ILE A 18 -5.33 -25.57 12.08
CA ILE A 18 -4.97 -24.98 13.39
C ILE A 18 -3.78 -24.03 13.26
N VAL A 19 -2.69 -24.48 12.62
CA VAL A 19 -1.50 -23.65 12.39
C VAL A 19 -1.87 -22.40 11.57
N SER A 20 -2.70 -22.54 10.53
CA SER A 20 -3.16 -21.41 9.72
C SER A 20 -3.96 -20.39 10.54
N VAL A 21 -4.83 -20.86 11.43
CA VAL A 21 -5.62 -20.01 12.34
C VAL A 21 -4.72 -19.27 13.32
N ILE A 22 -3.73 -19.94 13.91
CA ILE A 22 -2.76 -19.30 14.82
C ILE A 22 -2.00 -18.19 14.10
N HIS A 23 -1.47 -18.46 12.90
CA HIS A 23 -0.77 -17.45 12.11
C HIS A 23 -1.68 -16.29 11.70
N TYR A 24 -2.95 -16.56 11.40
CA TYR A 24 -3.93 -15.52 11.11
C TYR A 24 -4.21 -14.64 12.33
N GLN A 25 -4.37 -15.23 13.52
CA GLN A 25 -4.53 -14.49 14.77
C GLN A 25 -3.30 -13.65 15.08
N ASP A 26 -2.10 -14.20 14.95
CA ASP A 26 -0.86 -13.46 15.14
C ASP A 26 -0.70 -12.30 14.14
N ALA A 27 -1.19 -12.46 12.91
CA ALA A 27 -1.18 -11.43 11.89
C ALA A 27 -2.24 -10.33 12.10
N THR A 28 -3.30 -10.62 12.87
CA THR A 28 -4.43 -9.70 13.10
C THR A 28 -4.52 -9.18 14.53
N LYS A 29 -3.59 -9.58 15.41
CA LYS A 29 -3.56 -9.12 16.81
C LYS A 29 -3.27 -7.63 16.97
N TYR A 30 -2.70 -7.00 15.94
CA TYR A 30 -2.34 -5.59 15.99
C TYR A 30 -3.54 -4.73 15.55
N PRO A 31 -3.89 -3.70 16.34
CA PRO A 31 -4.93 -2.74 15.98
C PRO A 31 -4.68 -2.10 14.61
N ALA A 32 -5.77 -1.87 13.86
CA ALA A 32 -5.71 -1.09 12.64
C ALA A 32 -5.42 0.37 12.96
N VAL A 33 -4.42 0.95 12.28
CA VAL A 33 -4.04 2.36 12.41
C VAL A 33 -4.62 3.19 11.26
N ARG A 34 -4.65 2.62 10.06
CA ARG A 34 -5.23 3.25 8.86
C ARG A 34 -5.89 2.22 7.97
N THR A 35 -7.19 2.36 7.76
CA THR A 35 -7.97 1.47 6.87
C THR A 35 -7.75 1.84 5.41
N ALA A 36 -7.73 0.83 4.54
CA ALA A 36 -7.71 1.05 3.11
C ALA A 36 -9.13 1.29 2.60
N ILE A 37 -9.27 2.17 1.61
CA ILE A 37 -10.53 2.34 0.87
C ILE A 37 -10.61 1.31 -0.26
N SER A 38 -11.83 0.97 -0.69
CA SER A 38 -11.98 0.05 -1.82
C SER A 38 -11.61 0.74 -3.14
N ARG A 39 -11.18 -0.03 -4.15
CA ARG A 39 -10.93 0.52 -5.49
C ARG A 39 -12.18 1.20 -6.08
N ASN A 40 -13.36 0.62 -5.87
CA ASN A 40 -14.62 1.19 -6.35
C ASN A 40 -14.94 2.54 -5.69
N GLU A 41 -14.70 2.64 -4.38
CA GLU A 41 -14.85 3.90 -3.64
C GLU A 41 -13.86 4.95 -4.15
N ALA A 42 -12.59 4.59 -4.34
CA ALA A 42 -11.58 5.48 -4.90
C ALA A 42 -11.97 5.98 -6.30
N THR A 43 -12.45 5.10 -7.19
CA THR A 43 -12.91 5.49 -8.53
C THR A 43 -14.18 6.34 -8.50
N THR A 44 -15.04 6.17 -7.50
CA THR A 44 -16.24 7.03 -7.33
C THR A 44 -15.87 8.44 -6.89
N LEU A 45 -14.81 8.57 -6.08
CA LEU A 45 -14.29 9.85 -5.63
C LEU A 45 -13.37 10.52 -6.65
N GLN A 46 -12.71 9.73 -7.50
CA GLN A 46 -11.77 10.23 -8.49
C GLN A 46 -12.43 11.24 -9.44
N ASP A 47 -11.78 12.39 -9.59
CA ASP A 47 -12.15 13.44 -10.51
C ASP A 47 -10.88 14.09 -11.11
N ASP A 48 -11.05 15.11 -11.95
CA ASP A 48 -9.95 15.79 -12.63
C ASP A 48 -9.43 17.03 -11.85
N GLU A 49 -9.99 17.33 -10.67
CA GLU A 49 -9.74 18.60 -9.97
C GLU A 49 -9.16 18.43 -8.55
N THR A 50 -9.66 17.45 -7.80
CA THR A 50 -9.45 17.30 -6.35
C THR A 50 -8.90 15.93 -5.97
N TYR A 51 -9.37 14.85 -6.58
CA TYR A 51 -9.09 13.49 -6.15
C TYR A 51 -8.41 12.67 -7.25
N PHE A 52 -7.15 12.35 -7.02
CA PHE A 52 -6.28 11.71 -8.00
C PHE A 52 -5.86 10.33 -7.52
N ILE A 53 -6.04 9.32 -8.38
CA ILE A 53 -5.48 8.00 -8.11
C ILE A 53 -4.05 7.95 -8.63
N VAL A 54 -3.11 7.58 -7.76
CA VAL A 54 -1.68 7.51 -8.09
C VAL A 54 -1.08 6.17 -7.69
N THR A 55 0.00 5.79 -8.38
CA THR A 55 0.78 4.58 -8.11
C THR A 55 2.26 4.95 -8.06
N PRO A 56 3.04 4.44 -7.08
CA PRO A 56 4.48 4.60 -7.09
C PRO A 56 5.08 4.02 -8.37
N THR A 57 5.94 4.78 -9.04
CA THR A 57 6.80 4.19 -10.07
C THR A 57 7.88 3.37 -9.38
N SER A 58 8.31 2.26 -9.98
CA SER A 58 9.48 1.56 -9.44
C SER A 58 10.66 2.54 -9.37
N LYS A 59 11.44 2.49 -8.28
CA LYS A 59 12.50 3.46 -7.96
C LYS A 59 13.56 3.67 -9.06
N TRP A 60 13.55 2.84 -10.09
CA TRP A 60 14.53 2.82 -11.17
C TRP A 60 14.00 3.37 -12.49
N THR A 61 12.72 3.74 -12.59
CA THR A 61 12.11 4.03 -13.90
C THR A 61 11.79 5.49 -14.15
N THR A 62 11.56 6.33 -13.13
CA THR A 62 11.13 7.72 -13.35
C THR A 62 11.84 8.72 -12.44
N ALA A 63 11.90 9.98 -12.91
CA ALA A 63 12.44 11.09 -12.12
C ALA A 63 11.44 11.62 -11.08
N THR A 64 10.15 11.26 -11.22
CA THR A 64 9.03 11.84 -10.47
C THR A 64 8.57 10.97 -9.30
N GLY A 65 8.74 9.65 -9.42
CA GLY A 65 8.36 8.69 -8.39
C GLY A 65 6.90 8.24 -8.46
N TRP A 66 6.05 8.88 -9.27
CA TRP A 66 4.61 8.61 -9.29
C TRP A 66 4.03 8.61 -10.70
N MET A 67 3.06 7.73 -10.92
CA MET A 67 2.15 7.74 -12.06
C MET A 67 0.76 8.17 -11.60
N LEU A 68 0.18 9.18 -12.26
CA LEU A 68 -1.25 9.46 -12.20
C LEU A 68 -1.99 8.38 -13.01
N LYS A 69 -3.08 7.83 -12.49
CA LYS A 69 -3.94 6.88 -13.23
C LYS A 69 -5.24 7.54 -13.62
N TYR A 70 -5.53 7.61 -14.91
CA TYR A 70 -6.85 8.00 -15.41
C TYR A 70 -7.83 6.82 -15.40
N GLN A 71 -9.12 7.11 -15.60
CA GLN A 71 -10.18 6.09 -15.61
C GLN A 71 -9.99 4.96 -16.64
N ASN A 72 -9.13 5.17 -17.66
CA ASN A 72 -8.81 4.21 -18.70
C ASN A 72 -7.48 3.46 -18.46
N ASP A 73 -6.93 3.50 -17.24
CA ASP A 73 -5.64 2.90 -16.85
C ASP A 73 -4.42 3.41 -17.64
N THR A 74 -4.58 4.49 -18.42
CA THR A 74 -3.42 5.26 -18.91
C THR A 74 -2.93 6.18 -17.81
N GLY A 75 -1.63 6.53 -17.84
CA GLY A 75 -1.07 7.37 -16.81
C GLY A 75 0.05 8.26 -17.30
N GLU A 76 0.21 9.40 -16.63
CA GLU A 76 1.32 10.32 -16.82
C GLU A 76 2.19 10.39 -15.57
N GLU A 77 3.49 10.68 -15.77
CA GLU A 77 4.39 10.92 -14.65
C GLU A 77 4.03 12.22 -13.95
N ILE A 78 3.97 12.18 -12.62
CA ILE A 78 3.57 13.33 -11.81
C ILE A 78 4.41 13.45 -10.56
N TYR A 79 4.63 14.68 -10.07
CA TYR A 79 5.19 14.89 -8.74
C TYR A 79 4.08 15.05 -7.70
N ILE A 80 4.32 14.61 -6.47
CA ILE A 80 3.42 14.86 -5.35
C ILE A 80 4.18 15.61 -4.25
N LYS A 81 3.71 16.80 -3.91
CA LYS A 81 4.22 17.65 -2.82
C LYS A 81 3.22 17.67 -1.66
N GLY A 82 3.63 18.17 -0.49
CA GLY A 82 2.73 18.29 0.67
C GLY A 82 2.60 17.00 1.47
N LYS A 83 1.39 16.64 1.92
CA LYS A 83 1.14 15.40 2.68
C LYS A 83 1.00 14.23 1.73
N ALA A 84 2.14 13.80 1.19
CA ALA A 84 2.21 12.74 0.19
C ALA A 84 2.59 11.39 0.85
N PRO A 85 2.16 10.24 0.29
CA PRO A 85 2.38 8.94 0.94
C PRO A 85 3.86 8.63 1.22
N GLN A 86 4.79 9.07 0.37
CA GLN A 86 6.23 8.85 0.54
C GLN A 86 6.82 9.53 1.79
N ASN A 87 6.11 10.48 2.39
CA ASN A 87 6.54 11.16 3.62
C ASN A 87 6.17 10.37 4.89
N GLU A 88 5.17 9.48 4.76
CA GLU A 88 4.61 8.70 5.86
C GLU A 88 4.85 7.18 5.70
N LEU A 89 5.36 6.73 4.56
CA LEU A 89 5.56 5.31 4.26
C LEU A 89 7.03 4.98 4.03
N SER A 90 7.45 3.80 4.48
CA SER A 90 8.70 3.19 4.04
C SER A 90 8.56 2.59 2.64
N ASP A 91 9.69 2.15 2.09
CA ASP A 91 9.73 1.48 0.79
C ASP A 91 8.92 0.18 0.74
N VAL A 92 8.66 -0.44 1.90
CA VAL A 92 7.86 -1.67 2.01
C VAL A 92 6.41 -1.42 1.58
N LEU A 93 5.85 -0.27 1.97
CA LEU A 93 4.48 0.13 1.64
C LEU A 93 4.44 1.08 0.42
N TYR A 94 5.51 1.83 0.17
CA TYR A 94 5.72 2.62 -1.04
C TYR A 94 6.25 1.73 -2.20
N ASP A 95 5.47 0.70 -2.53
CA ASP A 95 5.75 -0.25 -3.61
C ASP A 95 4.79 -0.01 -4.79
N SER A 96 5.25 -0.26 -6.02
CA SER A 96 4.45 -0.04 -7.24
C SER A 96 3.19 -0.91 -7.34
N SER A 97 3.02 -1.88 -6.45
CA SER A 97 1.82 -2.69 -6.35
C SER A 97 0.72 -2.09 -5.46
N ASN A 98 1.00 -1.00 -4.75
CA ASN A 98 0.00 -0.22 -4.01
C ASN A 98 -0.49 0.97 -4.83
N GLU A 99 -1.75 1.33 -4.60
CA GLU A 99 -2.36 2.52 -5.18
C GLU A 99 -2.87 3.42 -4.07
N PHE A 100 -2.92 4.72 -4.36
CA PHE A 100 -3.30 5.73 -3.39
C PHE A 100 -4.31 6.67 -4.02
N LEU A 101 -5.34 7.05 -3.26
CA LEU A 101 -6.19 8.17 -3.59
C LEU A 101 -5.62 9.40 -2.90
N VAL A 102 -5.15 10.37 -3.67
CA VAL A 102 -4.56 11.60 -3.18
C VAL A 102 -5.56 12.73 -3.37
N LYS A 103 -5.87 13.42 -2.29
CA LYS A 103 -6.66 14.65 -2.32
C LYS A 103 -5.71 15.83 -2.39
N GLY A 104 -5.91 16.73 -3.35
CA GLY A 104 -5.11 17.92 -3.51
C GLY A 104 -5.50 18.73 -4.73
N GLU A 105 -4.62 19.63 -5.14
CA GLU A 105 -4.79 20.44 -6.35
C GLU A 105 -3.75 20.03 -7.40
N LEU A 106 -4.18 19.81 -8.63
CA LEU A 106 -3.29 19.59 -9.77
C LEU A 106 -2.77 20.93 -10.29
N ILE A 107 -1.47 21.14 -10.17
CA ILE A 107 -0.80 22.35 -10.61
C ILE A 107 -0.01 22.05 -11.88
N SER A 108 -0.51 22.55 -13.00
CA SER A 108 0.13 22.48 -14.32
C SER A 108 1.41 23.32 -14.33
N GLY A 109 2.52 22.71 -14.72
CA GLY A 109 3.87 23.23 -14.45
C GLY A 109 4.22 24.55 -15.13
N VAL A 110 4.32 25.62 -14.34
CA VAL A 110 5.23 26.76 -14.62
C VAL A 110 5.76 27.31 -13.28
N SER A 111 6.69 26.61 -12.61
CA SER A 111 7.68 27.33 -11.75
C SER A 111 8.83 26.53 -11.14
N GLU A 112 8.74 25.24 -10.78
CA GLU A 112 9.72 24.74 -9.78
C GLU A 112 10.64 23.57 -10.14
N LYS A 113 10.43 22.81 -11.21
CA LYS A 113 11.44 21.89 -11.77
C LYS A 113 10.96 21.30 -13.09
N ASN A 114 11.64 21.59 -14.20
CA ASN A 114 11.51 20.89 -15.48
C ASN A 114 10.11 20.84 -16.15
N GLY A 115 9.16 21.70 -15.76
CA GLY A 115 7.86 21.80 -16.46
C GLY A 115 6.91 20.61 -16.27
N VAL A 116 7.16 19.74 -15.29
CA VAL A 116 6.28 18.61 -14.98
C VAL A 116 5.17 19.06 -14.03
N ALA A 117 3.93 18.64 -14.29
CA ALA A 117 2.79 18.88 -13.40
C ALA A 117 3.02 18.25 -12.02
N PHE A 118 2.39 18.80 -10.99
CA PHE A 118 2.45 18.23 -9.66
C PHE A 118 1.13 18.37 -8.91
N ILE A 119 0.87 17.43 -8.00
CA ILE A 119 -0.25 17.50 -7.06
C ILE A 119 0.27 18.10 -5.75
N GLN A 120 -0.36 19.18 -5.30
CA GLN A 120 -0.18 19.70 -3.96
C GLN A 120 -1.11 18.93 -3.01
N ALA A 121 -0.61 17.85 -2.40
CA ALA A 121 -1.42 16.93 -1.60
C ALA A 121 -1.76 17.49 -0.21
N GLU A 122 -3.05 17.43 0.12
CA GLU A 122 -3.61 17.74 1.43
C GLU A 122 -3.72 16.51 2.32
N SER A 123 -4.11 15.38 1.72
CA SER A 123 -4.29 14.08 2.37
C SER A 123 -4.23 12.98 1.32
N TRP A 124 -4.11 11.74 1.80
CA TRP A 124 -4.12 10.56 0.95
C TRP A 124 -4.77 9.39 1.70
N GLU A 125 -5.31 8.45 0.94
CA GLU A 125 -5.80 7.16 1.41
C GLU A 125 -5.11 6.04 0.62
N ILE A 126 -4.83 4.91 1.25
CA ILE A 126 -4.33 3.72 0.54
C ILE A 126 -5.52 2.93 0.00
N ILE A 127 -5.40 2.43 -1.23
CA ILE A 127 -6.43 1.66 -1.90
C ILE A 127 -6.17 0.17 -1.67
N TYR A 128 -7.24 -0.57 -1.33
CA TYR A 128 -7.21 -2.01 -1.18
C TYR A 128 -6.84 -2.73 -2.50
N PRO A 129 -5.97 -3.76 -2.48
CA PRO A 129 -5.33 -4.35 -1.30
C PRO A 129 -4.00 -3.70 -0.93
N VAL A 130 -3.77 -3.50 0.37
CA VAL A 130 -2.46 -3.09 0.92
C VAL A 130 -1.45 -4.23 0.78
N ARG A 131 -0.35 -3.95 0.09
CA ARG A 131 0.77 -4.86 -0.14
C ARG A 131 2.01 -4.36 0.59
N ARG A 132 2.80 -5.30 1.10
CA ARG A 132 4.06 -5.03 1.81
C ARG A 132 5.17 -5.81 1.13
N ASN A 133 6.18 -5.11 0.61
CA ASN A 133 7.31 -5.72 -0.07
C ASN A 133 8.53 -5.77 0.88
N TYR A 134 8.65 -6.85 1.63
CA TYR A 134 9.81 -7.10 2.50
C TYR A 134 10.98 -7.78 1.78
N ASP A 135 10.86 -8.06 0.49
CA ASP A 135 11.95 -8.65 -0.32
C ASP A 135 12.94 -7.56 -0.81
N LEU A 136 12.73 -6.30 -0.41
CA LEU A 136 13.60 -5.19 -0.79
C LEU A 136 14.98 -5.31 -0.11
N PRO A 137 16.09 -4.95 -0.79
CA PRO A 137 17.45 -5.14 -0.28
C PRO A 137 17.76 -4.53 1.09
N ASN A 138 17.01 -3.50 1.50
CA ASN A 138 17.18 -2.79 2.76
C ASN A 138 15.99 -2.97 3.71
N ALA A 139 15.02 -3.82 3.37
CA ALA A 139 13.91 -4.09 4.27
C ALA A 139 14.42 -4.86 5.50
N PRO A 140 14.00 -4.49 6.73
CA PRO A 140 14.33 -5.27 7.90
C PRO A 140 13.80 -6.70 7.73
N ALA A 141 14.63 -7.70 8.02
CA ALA A 141 14.26 -9.11 7.91
C ALA A 141 13.16 -9.45 8.93
N LYS A 142 11.89 -9.37 8.54
CA LYS A 142 10.78 -9.46 9.49
C LYS A 142 9.45 -9.86 8.86
N THR A 143 8.48 -10.43 9.60
CA THR A 143 8.49 -11.39 10.73
C THR A 143 7.14 -12.16 10.81
N ARG A 144 6.23 -11.94 9.85
CA ARG A 144 4.89 -12.51 9.85
C ARG A 144 4.66 -13.32 8.59
N PHE A 145 3.89 -14.40 8.76
CA PHE A 145 3.47 -15.23 7.65
C PHE A 145 2.33 -14.58 6.84
N PHE A 146 1.49 -13.77 7.49
CA PHE A 146 0.40 -13.04 6.86
C PHE A 146 0.41 -11.57 7.27
N TYR A 147 -0.04 -10.73 6.34
CA TYR A 147 -0.24 -9.31 6.54
C TYR A 147 -1.67 -8.92 6.17
N PRO A 148 -2.32 -8.05 6.95
CA PRO A 148 -3.67 -7.59 6.64
C PRO A 148 -3.67 -6.77 5.35
N LYS A 149 -4.53 -7.14 4.39
CA LYS A 149 -4.66 -6.44 3.11
C LYS A 149 -5.62 -5.25 3.17
N GLY A 150 -6.45 -5.17 4.21
CA GLY A 150 -7.48 -4.15 4.37
C GLY A 150 -7.02 -2.89 5.12
N TYR A 151 -5.83 -2.90 5.72
CA TYR A 151 -5.38 -1.82 6.58
C TYR A 151 -3.87 -1.89 6.82
N ILE A 152 -3.33 -0.76 7.28
CA ILE A 152 -2.05 -0.60 7.96
C ILE A 152 -2.29 -0.75 9.45
N ASP A 153 -1.46 -1.50 10.16
CA ASP A 153 -1.61 -1.82 11.57
C ASP A 153 -0.46 -1.29 12.44
N GLU A 154 -0.57 -1.47 13.77
CA GLU A 154 0.46 -0.99 14.71
C GLU A 154 1.84 -1.61 14.49
N PHE A 155 1.94 -2.79 13.87
CA PHE A 155 3.25 -3.36 13.58
C PHE A 155 3.94 -2.69 12.41
N ASP A 156 3.19 -2.20 11.43
CA ASP A 156 3.77 -1.35 10.39
C ASP A 156 4.37 -0.08 11.04
N VAL A 157 3.73 0.45 12.09
CA VAL A 157 4.26 1.58 12.87
C VAL A 157 5.50 1.20 13.66
N GLU A 158 5.46 0.09 14.41
CA GLU A 158 6.60 -0.42 15.20
C GLU A 158 7.83 -0.71 14.33
N ASN A 159 7.62 -1.13 13.07
CA ASN A 159 8.69 -1.40 12.12
C ASN A 159 9.09 -0.18 11.27
N GLN A 160 8.52 0.99 11.54
CA GLN A 160 8.79 2.23 10.80
C GLN A 160 8.42 2.14 9.31
N ASP A 161 7.47 1.25 8.99
CA ASP A 161 6.87 1.13 7.67
C ASP A 161 5.77 2.17 7.44
N TYR A 162 5.12 2.61 8.53
CA TYR A 162 4.16 3.71 8.54
C TYR A 162 4.44 4.71 9.67
N GLY A 163 4.28 6.00 9.37
CA GLY A 163 4.47 7.12 10.28
C GLY A 163 5.41 8.18 9.72
N ILE A 164 5.45 9.36 10.36
CA ILE A 164 6.28 10.47 9.90
C ILE A 164 7.76 10.04 9.96
N ARG A 165 8.42 10.00 8.80
CA ARG A 165 9.87 9.87 8.74
C ARG A 165 10.48 11.10 9.40
N LYS A 166 11.00 10.96 10.62
CA LYS A 166 11.89 11.97 11.20
C LYS A 166 13.07 12.11 10.25
N ALA A 167 13.30 13.32 9.74
CA ALA A 167 14.50 13.62 8.96
C ALA A 167 15.72 13.11 9.75
N ARG A 168 16.46 12.17 9.16
CA ARG A 168 17.76 11.75 9.68
C ARG A 168 18.81 12.78 9.32
#